data_AF-A0A1G5A6Z5-F1
#
_entry.id   AF-A0A1G5A6Z5-F1
#
_cell.length_a   1.000
_cell.length_b   1.000
_cell.length_c   1.000
_cell.angle_alpha   90.00
_cell.angle_beta   90.00
_cell.angle_gamma   90.00
#
_symmetry.space_group_name_H-M   'P 1'
#
loop_
_entity.id
_entity.type
_entity.pdbx_description
1 polymer ?
#
loop_
_entity_poly.entity_id
_entity_poly.type
_entity_poly.pdbx_seq_one_letter_code
_entity_poly.pdbx_strand_id
1 'polypeptide(L)'
;MTTIHLDATDLVLATLLVLLNAGASLMLHLQLHRQVLWAATRMVVQLLLVGLVLRFVFSAASPVATLTIVVLMILAAAREVAVRPAWRLKGGGNFRIGAAAVGVSSVATVVLALMTAIRPQPWYDPRYAIPLMGIVLGSVLNSASLGLDSFFEGVTKGRAGIEAQLALGSTIHQSLAELIRSSIRRGMIPIINQMSAAGVITLPGIMTGQLLAGMDPIEAAKYQILLLFLLTGAGGLAAAGAVYMAARSMTDERQRLRSDRLR
;
A
#
# COMPACT_ATOMS: atom_id res chain seq x y z
N MET A 1 21.33 25.96 -7.60
CA MET A 1 21.81 25.08 -6.52
C MET A 1 22.30 23.78 -7.16
N THR A 2 23.53 23.37 -6.86
CA THR A 2 24.15 22.14 -7.40
C THR A 2 23.51 20.92 -6.75
N THR A 3 22.83 20.09 -7.55
CA THR A 3 22.31 18.80 -7.11
C THR A 3 23.47 17.91 -6.64
N ILE A 4 23.37 17.32 -5.45
CA ILE A 4 24.34 16.34 -4.97
C ILE A 4 24.23 15.11 -5.88
N HIS A 5 25.24 14.90 -6.72
CA HIS A 5 25.33 13.73 -7.58
C HIS A 5 25.97 12.60 -6.76
N LEU A 6 25.19 11.57 -6.48
CA LEU A 6 25.70 10.33 -5.87
C LEU A 6 26.55 9.60 -6.91
N ASP A 7 27.77 9.27 -6.53
CA ASP A 7 28.64 8.46 -7.36
C ASP A 7 28.37 6.96 -7.13
N ALA A 8 28.77 6.11 -8.08
CA ALA A 8 28.61 4.66 -7.95
C ALA A 8 29.34 4.11 -6.71
N THR A 9 30.41 4.78 -6.30
CA THR A 9 31.20 4.49 -5.09
C THR A 9 30.37 4.63 -3.80
N ASP A 10 29.51 5.65 -3.70
CA ASP A 10 28.62 5.85 -2.55
C ASP A 10 27.61 4.70 -2.39
N LEU A 11 27.06 4.23 -3.51
CA LEU A 11 26.13 3.09 -3.52
C LEU A 11 26.83 1.77 -3.17
N VAL A 12 28.07 1.57 -3.63
CA VAL A 12 28.87 0.39 -3.27
C VAL A 12 29.18 0.38 -1.77
N LEU A 13 29.55 1.53 -1.21
CA LEU A 13 29.77 1.67 0.23
C LEU A 13 28.50 1.40 1.03
N ALA A 14 27.33 1.89 0.60
CA ALA A 14 26.06 1.57 1.25
C ALA A 14 25.70 0.07 1.16
N THR A 15 26.11 -0.60 0.08
CA THR A 15 25.90 -2.05 -0.10
C THR A 15 26.65 -2.87 0.95
N LEU A 16 27.77 -2.36 1.50
CA LEU A 16 28.48 -3.03 2.61
C LEU A 16 27.58 -3.21 3.84
N LEU A 17 26.68 -2.26 4.14
CA LEU A 17 25.75 -2.41 5.27
C LEU A 17 24.78 -3.58 5.07
N VAL A 18 24.32 -3.79 3.82
CA VAL A 18 23.48 -4.94 3.47
C VAL A 18 24.25 -6.25 3.59
N LEU A 19 25.51 -6.27 3.13
CA LEU A 19 26.39 -7.44 3.24
C LEU A 19 26.74 -7.76 4.69
N LEU A 20 27.01 -6.75 5.53
CA LEU A 20 27.23 -6.91 6.96
C LEU A 20 25.99 -7.49 7.66
N ASN A 21 24.79 -7.02 7.32
CA ASN A 21 23.55 -7.57 7.87
C ASN A 21 23.34 -9.04 7.41
N ALA A 22 23.66 -9.36 6.16
CA ALA A 22 23.63 -10.74 5.67
C ALA A 22 24.67 -11.62 6.39
N GLY A 23 25.88 -11.10 6.66
CA GLY A 23 26.93 -11.77 7.44
C GLY A 23 26.53 -12.00 8.89
N ALA A 24 25.97 -10.99 9.56
CA ALA A 24 25.43 -11.12 10.91
C ALA A 24 24.29 -12.15 10.95
N SER A 25 23.42 -12.18 9.93
CA SER A 25 22.37 -13.19 9.80
C SER A 25 22.92 -14.62 9.66
N LEU A 26 24.06 -14.80 9.01
CA LEU A 26 24.77 -16.09 8.95
C LEU A 26 25.35 -16.47 10.32
N MET A 27 26.03 -15.54 10.99
CA MET A 27 26.62 -15.77 12.31
C MET A 27 25.57 -16.09 13.39
N LEU A 28 24.40 -15.47 13.29
CA LEU A 28 23.28 -15.66 14.23
C LEU A 28 22.28 -16.75 13.78
N HIS A 29 22.57 -17.49 12.70
CA HIS A 29 21.70 -18.55 12.14
C HIS A 29 20.25 -18.12 11.87
N LEU A 30 20.01 -16.84 11.56
CA LEU A 30 18.66 -16.27 11.38
C LEU A 30 17.98 -16.73 10.07
N GLN A 31 18.69 -17.40 9.16
CA GLN A 31 18.21 -17.85 7.85
C GLN A 31 17.66 -16.73 6.92
N LEU A 32 17.92 -15.46 7.23
CA LEU A 32 17.46 -14.30 6.44
C LEU A 32 18.43 -13.87 5.33
N HIS A 33 19.71 -14.24 5.41
CA HIS A 33 20.76 -13.79 4.48
C HIS A 33 20.38 -13.93 2.99
N ARG A 34 19.84 -15.08 2.54
CA ARG A 34 19.42 -15.25 1.13
C ARG A 34 18.24 -14.35 0.77
N GLN A 35 17.30 -14.17 1.70
CA GLN A 35 16.11 -13.33 1.47
C GLN A 35 16.51 -11.86 1.36
N VAL A 36 17.38 -11.37 2.25
CA VAL A 36 17.88 -9.99 2.25
C VAL A 36 18.68 -9.70 0.99
N LEU A 37 19.62 -10.58 0.61
CA LEU A 37 20.44 -10.40 -0.59
C LEU A 37 19.57 -10.40 -1.85
N TRP A 38 18.66 -11.36 -1.99
CA TRP A 38 17.78 -11.42 -3.16
C TRP A 38 16.84 -10.22 -3.23
N ALA A 39 16.28 -9.77 -2.10
CA ALA A 39 15.46 -8.58 -2.03
C ALA A 39 16.24 -7.31 -2.42
N ALA A 40 17.48 -7.17 -1.93
CA ALA A 40 18.35 -6.04 -2.24
C ALA A 40 18.71 -6.00 -3.73
N THR A 41 19.18 -7.12 -4.30
CA THR A 41 19.50 -7.19 -5.73
C THR A 41 18.28 -6.89 -6.60
N ARG A 42 17.11 -7.49 -6.27
CA ARG A 42 15.86 -7.24 -6.99
C ARG A 42 15.48 -5.76 -6.92
N MET A 43 15.60 -5.14 -5.75
CA MET A 43 15.27 -3.73 -5.53
C MET A 43 16.17 -2.80 -6.34
N VAL A 44 17.49 -3.03 -6.36
CA VAL A 44 18.42 -2.24 -7.18
C VAL A 44 18.05 -2.32 -8.66
N VAL A 45 17.88 -3.53 -9.19
CA VAL A 45 17.50 -3.73 -10.60
C VAL A 45 16.15 -3.07 -10.89
N GLN A 46 15.16 -3.24 -10.00
CA GLN A 46 13.83 -2.65 -10.17
C GLN A 46 13.86 -1.13 -10.18
N LEU A 47 14.59 -0.49 -9.25
CA LEU A 47 14.66 0.97 -9.19
C LEU A 47 15.38 1.57 -10.40
N LEU A 48 16.47 0.94 -10.88
CA LEU A 48 17.17 1.37 -12.09
C LEU A 48 16.28 1.25 -13.33
N LEU A 49 15.58 0.11 -13.48
CA LEU A 49 14.63 -0.09 -14.58
C LEU A 49 13.47 0.91 -14.53
N VAL A 50 12.90 1.17 -13.35
CA VAL A 50 11.84 2.17 -13.18
C VAL A 50 12.37 3.56 -13.57
N GLY A 51 13.58 3.92 -13.17
CA GLY A 51 14.22 5.17 -13.59
C GLY A 51 14.32 5.31 -15.11
N LEU A 52 14.72 4.24 -15.81
CA LEU A 52 14.78 4.21 -17.27
C LEU A 52 13.39 4.35 -17.92
N VAL A 53 12.40 3.62 -17.41
CA VAL A 53 11.01 3.68 -17.90
C VAL A 53 10.43 5.07 -17.70
N LEU A 54 10.63 5.68 -16.53
CA LEU A 54 10.15 7.04 -16.25
C LEU A 54 10.80 8.06 -17.18
N ARG A 55 12.08 7.93 -17.50
CA ARG A 55 12.74 8.81 -18.48
C ARG A 55 12.06 8.76 -19.85
N PHE A 56 11.73 7.56 -20.32
CA PHE A 56 11.01 7.37 -21.59
C PHE A 56 9.61 8.02 -21.53
N VAL A 57 8.86 7.78 -20.46
CA VAL A 57 7.49 8.28 -20.30
C VAL A 57 7.45 9.79 -20.18
N PHE A 58 8.40 10.37 -19.44
CA PHE A 58 8.54 11.81 -19.29
C PHE A 58 8.94 12.47 -20.61
N SER A 59 9.71 11.80 -21.47
CA SER A 59 10.04 12.29 -22.81
C SER A 59 8.88 12.18 -23.80
N ALA A 60 8.05 11.14 -23.68
CA ALA A 60 6.92 10.92 -24.57
C ALA A 60 5.75 11.89 -24.33
N ALA A 61 5.61 12.42 -23.10
CA ALA A 61 4.57 13.35 -22.67
C ALA A 61 3.14 12.97 -23.09
N SER A 62 2.88 11.69 -23.39
CA SER A 62 1.61 11.24 -23.95
C SER A 62 0.65 10.80 -22.84
N PRO A 63 -0.62 11.23 -22.87
CA PRO A 63 -1.64 10.80 -21.90
C PRO A 63 -1.81 9.27 -21.86
N VAL A 64 -1.67 8.62 -23.03
CA VAL A 64 -1.81 7.17 -23.18
C VAL A 64 -0.71 6.41 -22.45
N ALA A 65 0.54 6.87 -22.53
CA ALA A 65 1.66 6.24 -21.81
C ALA A 65 1.49 6.37 -20.29
N THR A 66 1.11 7.55 -19.79
CA THR A 66 0.82 7.77 -18.36
C THR A 66 -0.30 6.85 -17.88
N LEU A 67 -1.41 6.80 -18.63
CA LEU A 67 -2.55 5.96 -18.27
C LEU A 67 -2.19 4.48 -18.26
N THR A 68 -1.41 4.02 -19.24
CA THR A 68 -0.97 2.63 -19.33
C THR A 68 -0.14 2.24 -18.11
N ILE A 69 0.81 3.07 -17.69
CA ILE A 69 1.60 2.82 -16.49
C ILE A 69 0.74 2.82 -15.23
N VAL A 70 -0.17 3.79 -15.09
CA VAL A 70 -1.07 3.84 -13.95
C VAL A 70 -1.92 2.57 -13.85
N VAL A 71 -2.46 2.10 -14.98
CA VAL A 71 -3.23 0.83 -15.03
C VAL A 71 -2.36 -0.36 -14.64
N LEU A 72 -1.13 -0.46 -15.16
CA LEU A 72 -0.19 -1.53 -14.79
C LEU A 72 0.15 -1.50 -13.30
N MET A 73 0.34 -0.32 -12.71
CA MET A 73 0.58 -0.16 -11.27
C MET A 73 -0.62 -0.62 -10.44
N ILE A 74 -1.84 -0.26 -10.84
CA ILE A 74 -3.09 -0.71 -10.17
C ILE A 74 -3.23 -2.23 -10.25
N LEU A 75 -3.00 -2.82 -11.43
CA LEU A 75 -3.09 -4.28 -11.61
C LEU A 75 -2.04 -5.02 -10.77
N ALA A 76 -0.81 -4.51 -10.73
CA ALA A 76 0.25 -5.06 -9.89
C ALA A 76 -0.12 -4.98 -8.41
N ALA A 77 -0.61 -3.82 -7.95
CA ALA A 77 -1.05 -3.63 -6.57
C ALA A 77 -2.25 -4.54 -6.21
N ALA A 78 -3.23 -4.66 -7.09
CA ALA A 78 -4.39 -5.53 -6.91
C ALA A 78 -3.99 -7.01 -6.78
N ARG A 79 -3.03 -7.46 -7.61
CA ARG A 79 -2.46 -8.80 -7.50
C ARG A 79 -1.76 -9.00 -6.17
N GLU A 80 -0.97 -8.03 -5.72
CA GLU A 80 -0.22 -8.13 -4.48
C GLU A 80 -1.17 -8.19 -3.26
N VAL A 81 -2.21 -7.34 -3.21
CA VAL A 81 -3.26 -7.44 -2.18
C VAL A 81 -3.96 -8.81 -2.20
N ALA A 82 -4.12 -9.42 -3.38
CA ALA A 82 -4.79 -10.70 -3.49
C ALA A 82 -3.96 -11.87 -2.93
N VAL A 83 -2.63 -11.77 -3.01
CA VAL A 83 -1.67 -12.84 -2.71
C VAL A 83 -1.10 -12.72 -1.29
N ARG A 84 -1.05 -11.50 -0.74
CA ARG A 84 -0.41 -11.18 0.54
C ARG A 84 -1.09 -11.79 1.78
N PRO A 85 -2.44 -11.84 1.90
CA PRO A 85 -3.10 -12.49 3.03
C PRO A 85 -2.79 -13.99 3.11
N ALA A 86 -2.66 -14.52 4.32
CA ALA A 86 -2.39 -15.94 4.56
C ALA A 86 -3.53 -16.84 4.07
N TRP A 87 -4.77 -16.35 4.18
CA TRP A 87 -5.99 -17.03 3.76
C TRP A 87 -6.59 -16.37 2.52
N ARG A 88 -7.11 -17.19 1.60
CA ARG A 88 -7.59 -16.72 0.30
C ARG A 88 -8.99 -17.20 -0.01
N LEU A 89 -9.79 -16.32 -0.62
CA LEU A 89 -11.07 -16.72 -1.17
C LEU A 89 -10.87 -17.55 -2.44
N LYS A 90 -11.58 -18.67 -2.54
CA LYS A 90 -11.65 -19.50 -3.76
C LYS A 90 -12.23 -18.70 -4.93
N GLY A 91 -11.80 -19.03 -6.16
CA GLY A 91 -12.33 -18.45 -7.40
C GLY A 91 -11.86 -17.02 -7.71
N GLY A 92 -10.69 -16.60 -7.21
CA GLY A 92 -10.13 -15.27 -7.50
C GLY A 92 -10.85 -14.11 -6.80
N GLY A 93 -11.66 -14.40 -5.77
CA GLY A 93 -12.39 -13.39 -5.01
C GLY A 93 -11.49 -12.30 -4.42
N ASN A 94 -10.32 -12.69 -3.89
CA ASN A 94 -9.32 -11.74 -3.37
C ASN A 94 -8.83 -10.74 -4.42
N PHE A 95 -8.67 -11.17 -5.68
CA PHE A 95 -8.24 -10.27 -6.76
C PHE A 95 -9.34 -9.28 -7.12
N ARG A 96 -10.61 -9.70 -7.14
CA ARG A 96 -11.73 -8.79 -7.37
C ARG A 96 -11.88 -7.76 -6.26
N ILE A 97 -11.73 -8.19 -5.01
CA ILE A 97 -11.76 -7.29 -3.84
C ILE A 97 -10.57 -6.33 -3.90
N GLY A 98 -9.37 -6.84 -4.15
CA GLY A 98 -8.16 -6.04 -4.31
C GLY A 98 -8.30 -5.01 -5.43
N ALA A 99 -8.69 -5.44 -6.64
CA ALA A 99 -8.84 -4.55 -7.78
C ALA A 99 -9.90 -3.47 -7.56
N ALA A 100 -11.05 -3.81 -6.98
CA ALA A 100 -12.11 -2.85 -6.70
C ALA A 100 -11.70 -1.87 -5.58
N ALA A 101 -11.32 -2.39 -4.41
CA ALA A 101 -11.02 -1.54 -3.25
C ALA A 101 -9.77 -0.68 -3.48
N VAL A 102 -8.69 -1.26 -4.03
CA VAL A 102 -7.43 -0.55 -4.31
C VAL A 102 -7.58 0.40 -5.49
N GLY A 103 -8.19 -0.08 -6.57
CA GLY A 103 -8.34 0.71 -7.80
C GLY A 103 -9.22 1.93 -7.57
N VAL A 104 -10.40 1.75 -6.98
CA VAL A 104 -11.34 2.86 -6.75
C VAL A 104 -10.77 3.85 -5.75
N SER A 105 -10.22 3.42 -4.61
CA SER A 105 -9.67 4.36 -3.63
C SER A 105 -8.48 5.13 -4.19
N SER A 106 -7.54 4.46 -4.85
CA SER A 106 -6.31 5.10 -5.37
C SER A 106 -6.62 6.06 -6.50
N VAL A 107 -7.46 5.66 -7.46
CA VAL A 107 -7.86 6.53 -8.58
C VAL A 107 -8.65 7.73 -8.05
N ALA A 108 -9.62 7.53 -7.16
CA ALA A 108 -10.40 8.63 -6.60
C ALA A 108 -9.51 9.63 -5.86
N THR A 109 -8.58 9.16 -5.02
CA THR A 109 -7.67 10.03 -4.27
C THR A 109 -6.69 10.76 -5.18
N VAL A 110 -6.08 10.08 -6.17
CA VAL A 110 -5.12 10.69 -7.09
C VAL A 110 -5.82 11.74 -7.96
N VAL A 111 -6.99 11.42 -8.53
CA VAL A 111 -7.76 12.38 -9.32
C VAL A 111 -8.16 13.59 -8.47
N LEU A 112 -8.64 13.39 -7.24
CA LEU A 112 -8.95 14.47 -6.32
C LEU A 112 -7.74 15.36 -6.08
N ALA A 113 -6.57 14.78 -5.79
CA ALA A 113 -5.34 15.52 -5.51
C ALA A 113 -4.84 16.32 -6.72
N LEU A 114 -4.87 15.73 -7.92
CA LEU A 114 -4.46 16.38 -9.15
C LEU A 114 -5.42 17.51 -9.55
N MET A 115 -6.72 17.34 -9.34
CA MET A 115 -7.74 18.35 -9.71
C MET A 115 -7.85 19.51 -8.71
N THR A 116 -7.56 19.28 -7.42
CA THR A 116 -7.82 20.27 -6.37
C THR A 116 -6.57 20.96 -5.84
N ALA A 117 -5.57 20.18 -5.42
CA ALA A 117 -4.46 20.68 -4.60
C ALA A 117 -3.19 20.92 -5.41
N ILE A 118 -2.80 19.96 -6.27
CA ILE A 118 -1.52 20.03 -7.01
C ILE A 118 -1.71 20.81 -8.33
N ARG A 119 -2.85 20.62 -9.01
CA ARG A 119 -3.23 21.29 -10.26
C ARG A 119 -2.07 21.41 -11.28
N PRO A 120 -1.41 20.30 -11.66
CA PRO A 120 -0.39 20.39 -12.70
C PRO A 120 -1.06 20.78 -14.03
N GLN A 121 -0.35 21.55 -14.85
CA GLN A 121 -0.76 21.81 -16.24
C GLN A 121 0.20 21.08 -17.18
N PRO A 122 -0.25 20.04 -17.91
CA PRO A 122 -1.57 19.39 -17.89
C PRO A 122 -1.83 18.54 -16.64
N TRP A 123 -3.11 18.28 -16.31
CA TRP A 123 -3.48 17.53 -15.10
C TRP A 123 -2.95 16.08 -15.05
N TYR A 124 -2.62 15.52 -16.22
CA TYR A 124 -2.06 14.18 -16.40
C TYR A 124 -0.52 14.17 -16.49
N ASP A 125 0.16 15.26 -16.10
CA ASP A 125 1.61 15.33 -16.16
C ASP A 125 2.24 14.10 -15.46
N PRO A 126 3.00 13.27 -16.19
CA PRO A 126 3.51 12.02 -15.65
C PRO A 126 4.46 12.21 -14.47
N ARG A 127 5.11 13.39 -14.33
CA ARG A 127 6.02 13.71 -13.22
C ARG A 127 5.28 13.85 -11.89
N TYR A 128 3.98 14.15 -11.91
CA TYR A 128 3.14 14.24 -10.72
C TYR A 128 2.26 13.00 -10.57
N ALA A 129 1.59 12.59 -11.65
CA ALA A 129 0.60 11.51 -11.61
C ALA A 129 1.23 10.16 -11.22
N ILE A 130 2.38 9.79 -11.79
CA ILE A 130 2.99 8.48 -11.55
C ILE A 130 3.56 8.37 -10.12
N PRO A 131 4.36 9.33 -9.61
CA PRO A 131 4.83 9.25 -8.23
C PRO A 131 3.70 9.30 -7.21
N LEU A 132 2.69 10.15 -7.42
CA LEU A 132 1.54 10.26 -6.53
C LEU A 132 0.74 8.95 -6.49
N MET A 133 0.49 8.35 -7.65
CA MET A 133 -0.14 7.04 -7.74
C MET A 133 0.70 5.98 -7.02
N GLY A 134 2.02 6.00 -7.16
CA GLY A 134 2.94 5.07 -6.48
C GLY A 134 2.84 5.12 -4.96
N ILE A 135 2.92 6.33 -4.37
CA ILE A 135 2.86 6.48 -2.91
C ILE A 135 1.46 6.19 -2.35
N VAL A 136 0.40 6.57 -3.08
CA VAL A 136 -0.99 6.27 -2.69
C VAL A 136 -1.25 4.77 -2.75
N LEU A 137 -0.85 4.10 -3.84
CA LEU A 137 -0.97 2.64 -3.97
C LEU A 137 -0.20 1.91 -2.88
N GLY A 138 0.99 2.37 -2.50
CA GLY A 138 1.76 1.78 -1.40
C GLY A 138 1.00 1.78 -0.07
N SER A 139 0.40 2.93 0.29
CA SER A 139 -0.43 3.06 1.50
C SER A 139 -1.68 2.18 1.42
N VAL A 140 -2.42 2.30 0.32
CA VAL A 140 -3.66 1.55 0.04
C VAL A 140 -3.44 0.04 0.08
N LEU A 141 -2.39 -0.44 -0.58
CA LEU A 141 -1.96 -1.84 -0.58
C LEU A 141 -1.78 -2.32 0.86
N ASN A 142 -1.05 -1.56 1.67
CA ASN A 142 -0.73 -1.96 3.03
C ASN A 142 -1.98 -2.02 3.90
N SER A 143 -2.82 -0.99 3.84
CA SER A 143 -4.06 -0.92 4.63
C SER A 143 -5.08 -1.99 4.23
N ALA A 144 -5.29 -2.22 2.93
CA ALA A 144 -6.19 -3.27 2.46
C ALA A 144 -5.67 -4.67 2.80
N SER A 145 -4.37 -4.94 2.61
CA SER A 145 -3.78 -6.26 2.88
C SER A 145 -3.86 -6.61 4.36
N LEU A 146 -3.49 -5.69 5.25
CA LEU A 146 -3.56 -5.91 6.69
C LEU A 146 -5.00 -6.04 7.18
N GLY A 147 -5.92 -5.26 6.63
CA GLY A 147 -7.35 -5.37 6.95
C GLY A 147 -7.93 -6.73 6.54
N LEU A 148 -7.62 -7.20 5.32
CA LEU A 148 -8.06 -8.49 4.82
C LEU A 148 -7.47 -9.66 5.60
N ASP A 149 -6.15 -9.63 5.85
CA ASP A 149 -5.45 -10.69 6.58
C ASP A 149 -6.01 -10.82 8.01
N SER A 150 -6.13 -9.69 8.70
CA SER A 150 -6.82 -9.57 9.99
C SER A 150 -8.23 -10.16 9.98
N PHE A 151 -9.02 -9.83 8.96
CA PHE A 151 -10.40 -10.27 8.85
C PHE A 151 -10.48 -11.78 8.65
N PHE A 152 -9.76 -12.32 7.67
CA PHE A 152 -9.77 -13.76 7.39
C PHE A 152 -9.23 -14.59 8.55
N GLU A 153 -8.15 -14.13 9.19
CA GLU A 153 -7.62 -14.76 10.40
C GLU A 153 -8.68 -14.77 11.52
N GLY A 154 -9.34 -13.63 11.75
CA GLY A 154 -10.36 -13.52 12.79
C GLY A 154 -11.61 -14.36 12.51
N VAL A 155 -12.04 -14.48 11.25
CA VAL A 155 -13.15 -15.39 10.89
C VAL A 155 -12.73 -16.85 11.10
N THR A 156 -11.51 -17.21 10.72
CA THR A 156 -11.02 -18.59 10.82
C THR A 156 -10.86 -19.01 12.28
N LYS A 157 -10.25 -18.17 13.11
CA LYS A 157 -10.08 -18.43 14.55
C LYS A 157 -11.38 -18.28 15.35
N GLY A 158 -12.21 -17.31 15.00
CA GLY A 158 -13.46 -16.98 15.71
C GLY A 158 -14.69 -17.73 15.23
N ARG A 159 -14.55 -18.70 14.32
CA ARG A 159 -15.65 -19.38 13.65
C ARG A 159 -16.71 -19.92 14.61
N ALA A 160 -16.30 -20.67 15.64
CA ALA A 160 -17.22 -21.27 16.60
C ALA A 160 -18.03 -20.20 17.36
N GLY A 161 -17.40 -19.08 17.71
CA GLY A 161 -18.08 -17.97 18.38
C GLY A 161 -19.09 -17.26 17.47
N ILE A 162 -18.76 -17.08 16.19
CA ILE A 162 -19.68 -16.50 15.19
C ILE A 162 -20.89 -17.44 14.99
N GLU A 163 -20.67 -18.74 14.82
CA GLU A 163 -21.74 -19.72 14.65
C GLU A 163 -22.63 -19.84 15.90
N ALA A 164 -22.05 -19.74 17.10
CA ALA A 164 -22.82 -19.70 18.35
C ALA A 164 -23.73 -18.46 18.44
N GLN A 165 -23.25 -17.29 18.07
CA GLN A 165 -24.07 -16.07 18.05
C GLN A 165 -25.23 -16.18 17.05
N LEU A 166 -24.97 -16.76 15.86
CA LEU A 166 -26.01 -17.01 14.86
C LEU A 166 -27.06 -18.01 15.40
N ALA A 167 -26.63 -19.06 16.10
CA ALA A 167 -27.53 -20.03 16.72
C ALA A 167 -28.39 -19.41 17.83
N LEU A 168 -27.88 -18.39 18.53
CA LEU A 168 -28.61 -17.60 19.52
C LEU A 168 -29.52 -16.52 18.89
N GLY A 169 -29.63 -16.47 17.55
CA GLY A 169 -30.51 -15.55 16.83
C GLY A 169 -29.89 -14.19 16.49
N SER A 170 -28.58 -14.00 16.71
CA SER A 170 -27.88 -12.80 16.24
C SER A 170 -27.80 -12.78 14.71
N THR A 171 -27.85 -11.59 14.12
CA THR A 171 -27.68 -11.46 12.67
C THR A 171 -26.21 -11.54 12.30
N ILE A 172 -25.91 -12.02 11.08
CA ILE A 172 -24.53 -12.11 10.58
C ILE A 172 -23.79 -10.76 10.61
N HIS A 173 -24.51 -9.65 10.42
CA HIS A 173 -23.95 -8.31 10.50
C HIS A 173 -23.52 -7.95 11.91
N GLN A 174 -24.31 -8.32 12.93
CA GLN A 174 -23.96 -8.10 14.34
C GLN A 174 -22.78 -8.99 14.74
N SER A 175 -22.81 -10.28 14.36
CA SER A 175 -21.74 -11.22 14.73
C SER A 175 -20.39 -10.88 14.10
N LEU A 176 -20.38 -10.22 12.93
CA LEU A 176 -19.14 -9.79 12.27
C LEU A 176 -18.76 -8.33 12.56
N ALA A 177 -19.62 -7.52 13.18
CA ALA A 177 -19.40 -6.07 13.33
C ALA A 177 -18.09 -5.72 14.04
N GLU A 178 -17.81 -6.38 15.16
CA GLU A 178 -16.60 -6.14 15.94
C GLU A 178 -15.34 -6.62 15.21
N LEU A 179 -15.44 -7.74 14.49
CA LEU A 179 -14.34 -8.24 13.66
C LEU A 179 -14.05 -7.30 12.48
N ILE A 180 -15.07 -6.77 11.82
CA ILE A 180 -14.93 -5.78 10.75
C ILE A 180 -14.24 -4.52 11.29
N ARG A 181 -14.73 -3.97 12.41
CA ARG A 181 -14.17 -2.76 13.02
C ARG A 181 -12.71 -2.93 13.43
N SER A 182 -12.41 -4.02 14.14
CA SER A 182 -11.03 -4.32 14.57
C SER A 182 -10.11 -4.56 13.37
N SER A 183 -10.61 -5.15 12.28
CA SER A 183 -9.82 -5.39 11.07
C SER A 183 -9.51 -4.12 10.28
N ILE A 184 -10.51 -3.25 10.10
CA ILE A 184 -10.28 -1.93 9.49
C ILE A 184 -9.28 -1.14 10.34
N ARG A 185 -9.44 -1.16 11.68
CA ARG A 185 -8.50 -0.50 12.60
C ARG A 185 -7.08 -1.04 12.42
N ARG A 186 -6.90 -2.37 12.35
CA ARG A 186 -5.58 -2.99 12.11
C ARG A 186 -4.94 -2.49 10.80
N GLY A 187 -5.72 -2.37 9.73
CA GLY A 187 -5.24 -1.80 8.46
C GLY A 187 -4.83 -0.32 8.51
N MET A 188 -5.42 0.45 9.44
CA MET A 188 -5.15 1.89 9.60
C MET A 188 -3.98 2.20 10.53
N ILE A 189 -3.57 1.27 11.40
CA ILE A 189 -2.47 1.49 12.36
C ILE A 189 -1.19 2.00 11.69
N PRO A 190 -0.69 1.43 10.58
CA PRO A 190 0.57 1.89 9.98
C PRO A 190 0.55 3.36 9.56
N ILE A 191 -0.55 3.83 8.95
CA ILE A 191 -0.64 5.23 8.50
C ILE A 191 -0.82 6.18 9.70
N ILE A 192 -1.55 5.77 10.74
CA ILE A 192 -1.64 6.52 11.99
C ILE A 192 -0.27 6.65 12.64
N ASN A 193 0.49 5.55 12.72
CA ASN A 193 1.86 5.57 13.26
C ASN A 193 2.78 6.47 12.44
N GLN A 194 2.65 6.46 11.10
CA GLN A 194 3.40 7.37 10.24
C GLN A 194 3.04 8.83 10.52
N MET A 195 1.76 9.16 10.72
CA MET A 195 1.33 10.52 11.09
C MET A 195 1.87 10.93 12.47
N SER A 196 1.87 10.04 13.46
CA SER A 196 2.37 10.33 14.81
C SER A 196 3.89 10.53 14.85
N ALA A 197 4.64 9.80 14.01
CA ALA A 197 6.10 9.92 13.93
C ALA A 197 6.56 11.11 13.06
N ALA A 198 5.73 11.57 12.13
CA ALA A 198 6.06 12.64 11.19
C ALA A 198 6.36 13.96 11.93
N GLY A 199 7.51 14.56 11.61
CA GLY A 199 7.93 15.85 12.14
C GLY A 199 8.62 15.83 13.50
N VAL A 200 8.48 14.75 14.28
CA VAL A 200 9.16 14.58 15.58
C VAL A 200 10.29 13.55 15.49
N ILE A 201 10.01 12.38 14.94
CA ILE A 201 10.97 11.26 14.86
C ILE A 201 11.55 11.14 13.45
N THR A 202 10.69 11.32 12.45
CA THR A 202 11.08 11.15 11.05
C THR A 202 10.67 12.35 10.22
N LEU A 203 11.61 12.88 9.43
CA LEU A 203 11.30 13.72 8.28
C LEU A 203 10.97 12.80 7.11
N PRO A 204 9.74 12.84 6.56
CA PRO A 204 9.38 11.98 5.44
C PRO A 204 10.28 12.25 4.23
N GLY A 205 10.63 11.18 3.49
CA GLY A 205 11.67 11.26 2.46
C GLY A 205 11.41 12.29 1.34
N ILE A 206 10.15 12.51 0.97
CA ILE A 206 9.81 13.55 -0.02
C ILE A 206 10.02 14.96 0.53
N MET A 207 9.70 15.20 1.81
CA MET A 207 9.95 16.47 2.49
C MET A 207 11.47 16.72 2.61
N THR A 208 12.25 15.71 3.02
CA THR A 208 13.71 15.81 3.04
C THR A 208 14.27 16.10 1.65
N GLY A 209 13.77 15.44 0.60
CA GLY A 209 14.18 15.71 -0.78
C GLY A 209 13.86 17.13 -1.24
N GLN A 210 12.69 17.66 -0.89
CA GLN A 210 12.31 19.05 -1.19
C GLN A 210 13.18 20.07 -0.45
N LEU A 211 13.49 19.81 0.83
CA LEU A 211 14.41 20.65 1.62
C LEU A 211 15.82 20.66 1.03
N LEU A 212 16.35 19.50 0.64
CA LEU A 212 17.65 19.38 -0.03
C LEU A 212 17.68 20.06 -1.40
N ALA A 213 16.52 20.14 -2.07
CA ALA A 213 16.35 20.90 -3.31
C ALA A 213 16.20 22.42 -3.09
N GLY A 214 16.26 22.90 -1.84
CA GLY A 214 16.17 24.31 -1.48
C GLY A 214 14.75 24.87 -1.37
N MET A 215 13.74 24.00 -1.27
CA MET A 215 12.36 24.43 -1.02
C MET A 215 12.22 25.03 0.38
N ASP A 216 11.38 26.06 0.51
CA ASP A 216 11.02 26.61 1.81
C ASP A 216 10.47 25.52 2.75
N PRO A 217 10.93 25.43 4.02
CA PRO A 217 10.50 24.38 4.93
C PRO A 217 9.01 24.38 5.24
N ILE A 218 8.36 25.55 5.26
CA ILE A 218 6.92 25.65 5.54
C ILE A 218 6.14 25.12 4.33
N GLU A 219 6.56 25.44 3.10
CA GLU A 219 5.95 24.89 1.89
C GLU A 219 6.14 23.37 1.79
N ALA A 220 7.34 22.85 2.07
CA ALA A 220 7.59 21.41 2.12
C ALA A 220 6.70 20.71 3.18
N ALA A 221 6.51 21.33 4.34
CA ALA A 221 5.62 20.81 5.39
C ALA A 221 4.15 20.78 4.94
N LYS A 222 3.65 21.83 4.27
CA LYS A 222 2.28 21.86 3.73
C LYS A 222 2.03 20.73 2.73
N TYR A 223 2.97 20.49 1.82
CA TYR A 223 2.92 19.36 0.88
C TYR A 223 2.88 18.03 1.61
N GLN A 224 3.71 17.86 2.64
CA GLN A 224 3.74 16.63 3.42
C GLN A 224 2.44 16.37 4.19
N ILE A 225 1.85 17.41 4.79
CA ILE A 225 0.56 17.32 5.50
C ILE A 225 -0.54 16.90 4.51
N LEU A 226 -0.62 17.54 3.35
CA LEU A 226 -1.56 17.19 2.29
C LEU A 226 -1.42 15.71 1.89
N LEU A 227 -0.19 15.26 1.64
CA LEU A 227 0.06 13.87 1.26
C LEU A 227 -0.38 12.89 2.35
N LEU A 228 -0.05 13.14 3.62
CA LEU A 228 -0.48 12.27 4.72
C LEU A 228 -2.01 12.18 4.81
N PHE A 229 -2.72 13.30 4.62
CA PHE A 229 -4.19 13.27 4.61
C PHE A 229 -4.76 12.46 3.43
N LEU A 230 -4.20 12.62 2.24
CA LEU A 230 -4.58 11.84 1.07
C LEU A 230 -4.32 10.34 1.27
N LEU A 231 -3.15 9.98 1.79
CA LEU A 231 -2.75 8.60 2.07
C LEU A 231 -3.64 7.96 3.14
N THR A 232 -4.01 8.71 4.18
CA THR A 232 -4.94 8.26 5.23
C THR A 232 -6.34 8.05 4.68
N GLY A 233 -6.84 8.98 3.87
CA GLY A 233 -8.15 8.84 3.22
C GLY A 233 -8.20 7.64 2.28
N ALA A 234 -7.21 7.51 1.40
CA ALA A 234 -7.11 6.39 0.45
C ALA A 234 -6.98 5.04 1.18
N GLY A 235 -6.08 4.95 2.17
CA GLY A 235 -5.85 3.77 2.98
C GLY A 235 -7.09 3.35 3.76
N GLY A 236 -7.83 4.32 4.33
CA GLY A 236 -9.09 4.08 5.03
C GLY A 236 -10.18 3.55 4.14
N LEU A 237 -10.40 4.17 2.98
CA LEU A 237 -11.36 3.69 1.99
C LEU A 237 -11.01 2.29 1.48
N ALA A 238 -9.73 2.02 1.27
CA ALA A 238 -9.25 0.72 0.83
C ALA A 238 -9.44 -0.37 1.90
N ALA A 239 -9.06 -0.11 3.14
CA ALA A 239 -9.23 -1.05 4.25
C ALA A 239 -10.71 -1.35 4.50
N ALA A 240 -11.54 -0.31 4.59
CA ALA A 240 -12.98 -0.46 4.75
C ALA A 240 -13.60 -1.21 3.57
N GLY A 241 -13.36 -0.75 2.35
CA GLY A 241 -13.89 -1.39 1.13
C GLY A 241 -13.48 -2.86 1.03
N ALA A 242 -12.21 -3.17 1.25
CA ALA A 242 -11.72 -4.54 1.20
C ALA A 242 -12.36 -5.44 2.25
N VAL A 243 -12.42 -4.99 3.52
CA VAL A 243 -13.00 -5.77 4.62
C VAL A 243 -14.51 -5.95 4.46
N TYR A 244 -15.25 -4.91 4.06
CA TYR A 244 -16.70 -5.03 3.81
C TYR A 244 -17.00 -5.95 2.63
N MET A 245 -16.23 -5.86 1.54
CA MET A 245 -16.39 -6.78 0.41
C MET A 245 -16.02 -8.21 0.79
N ALA A 246 -14.98 -8.41 1.60
CA ALA A 246 -14.61 -9.73 2.12
C ALA A 246 -15.71 -10.31 3.00
N ALA A 247 -16.23 -9.52 3.95
CA ALA A 247 -17.36 -9.92 4.77
C ALA A 247 -18.56 -10.34 3.91
N ARG A 248 -18.98 -9.50 2.95
CA ARG A 248 -20.09 -9.83 2.06
C ARG A 248 -19.85 -11.09 1.23
N SER A 249 -18.61 -11.34 0.80
CA SER A 249 -18.26 -12.54 0.04
C SER A 249 -18.29 -13.83 0.87
N MET A 250 -18.17 -13.71 2.19
CA MET A 250 -18.20 -14.83 3.15
C MET A 250 -19.58 -15.06 3.75
N THR A 251 -20.54 -14.18 3.52
CA THR A 251 -21.92 -14.32 3.96
C THR A 251 -22.82 -14.81 2.83
N ASP A 252 -23.87 -15.56 3.17
CA ASP A 252 -24.94 -15.97 2.25
C ASP A 252 -26.26 -15.24 2.56
N GLU A 253 -27.22 -15.24 1.63
CA GLU A 253 -28.56 -14.65 1.83
C GLU A 253 -29.30 -15.28 3.02
N ARG A 254 -28.93 -16.52 3.37
CA ARG A 254 -29.43 -17.26 4.54
C ARG A 254 -28.74 -16.89 5.86
N GLN A 255 -27.96 -15.80 5.90
CA GLN A 255 -27.15 -15.37 7.04
C GLN A 255 -26.19 -16.44 7.57
N ARG A 256 -25.64 -17.25 6.67
CA ARG A 256 -24.67 -18.30 7.01
C ARG A 256 -23.25 -17.85 6.74
N LEU A 257 -22.32 -18.27 7.61
CA LEU A 257 -20.90 -18.11 7.41
C LEU A 257 -20.37 -19.18 6.44
N ARG A 258 -19.88 -18.77 5.27
CA ARG A 258 -19.33 -19.66 4.23
C ARG A 258 -17.83 -19.85 4.37
N SER A 259 -17.41 -20.57 5.40
CA SER A 259 -16.01 -20.94 5.65
C SER A 259 -15.43 -21.82 4.53
N ASP A 260 -16.27 -22.57 3.82
CA ASP A 260 -15.97 -23.39 2.63
C ASP A 260 -15.35 -22.58 1.46
N ARG A 261 -15.45 -21.25 1.48
CA ARG A 261 -14.85 -20.35 0.49
C ARG A 261 -13.41 -19.93 0.83
N LEU A 262 -12.91 -20.20 2.03
CA LEU A 262 -11.51 -19.95 2.41
C LEU A 262 -10.60 -21.11 2.00
N ARG A 263 -9.36 -20.79 1.62
CA ARG A 263 -8.27 -21.71 1.32
C ARG A 263 -6.95 -21.17 1.87
#